data_AF-A0A834F5T0-F1
#
_entry.id   AF-A0A834F5T0-F1
#
_cell.length_a   1.000
_cell.length_b   1.000
_cell.length_c   1.000
_cell.angle_alpha   90.00
_cell.angle_beta   90.00
_cell.angle_gamma   90.00
#
_symmetry.space_group_name_H-M   'P 1'
#
loop_
_entity.id
_entity.type
_entity.pdbx_description
1 polymer ?
#
loop_
_entity_poly.entity_id
_entity_poly.type
_entity_poly.pdbx_seq_one_letter_code
_entity_poly.pdbx_strand_id
1 'polypeptide(L)'
;MVKAAAGSWGDIYSLFREDPSLLNKQDFISGFTVLHWIAKHGDHRVLNTLWYGVSKTGLSFDINAKSTAGQTPLHIAAIYN
;
A
#
# COMPACT_ATOMS: atom_id res chain seq x y z
N MET A 1 6.94 -0.56 -5.76
CA MET A 1 5.53 -0.61 -6.21
C MET A 1 5.20 -1.71 -7.21
N VAL A 2 6.04 -2.02 -8.21
CA VAL A 2 5.79 -3.16 -9.11
C VAL A 2 5.54 -4.48 -8.36
N LYS A 3 6.26 -4.71 -7.24
CA LYS A 3 6.03 -5.86 -6.35
C LYS A 3 4.65 -5.87 -5.67
N ALA A 4 4.13 -4.69 -5.29
CA ALA A 4 2.79 -4.57 -4.72
C ALA A 4 1.71 -4.79 -5.80
N ALA A 5 1.97 -4.32 -7.03
CA ALA A 5 1.10 -4.61 -8.17
C ALA A 5 0.98 -6.11 -8.44
N ALA A 6 2.07 -6.86 -8.28
CA ALA A 6 2.10 -8.32 -8.40
C ALA A 6 1.61 -9.09 -7.16
N GLY A 7 1.23 -8.41 -6.06
CA GLY A 7 0.85 -9.07 -4.80
C GLY A 7 2.02 -9.76 -4.08
N SER A 8 3.26 -9.41 -4.40
CA SER A 8 4.46 -9.97 -3.76
C SER A 8 4.75 -9.28 -2.41
N TRP A 9 3.90 -9.55 -1.42
CA TRP A 9 3.91 -8.84 -0.13
C TRP A 9 5.16 -9.11 0.73
N GLY A 10 5.78 -10.28 0.60
CA GLY A 10 7.06 -10.59 1.26
C GLY A 10 8.16 -9.64 0.81
N ASP A 11 8.26 -9.37 -0.50
CA ASP A 11 9.23 -8.42 -1.05
C ASP A 11 8.93 -6.99 -0.60
N ILE A 12 7.65 -6.60 -0.55
CA ILE A 12 7.22 -5.30 -0.03
C ILE A 12 7.62 -5.12 1.43
N TYR A 13 7.49 -6.16 2.23
CA TYR A 13 7.86 -6.13 3.63
C TYR A 13 9.39 -6.02 3.81
N SER A 14 10.18 -6.71 2.99
CA SER A 14 11.65 -6.56 2.97
C SER A 14 12.07 -5.14 2.56
N LEU A 15 11.50 -4.61 1.48
CA LEU A 15 11.73 -3.23 1.03
C LEU A 15 11.36 -2.20 2.10
N PHE A 16 10.26 -2.44 2.83
CA PHE A 16 9.85 -1.58 3.93
C PHE A 16 10.87 -1.56 5.08
N ARG A 17 11.48 -2.71 5.41
CA ARG A 17 12.53 -2.74 6.44
C ARG A 17 13.76 -1.94 6.05
N GLU A 18 14.07 -1.88 4.76
CA GLU A 18 15.19 -1.10 4.24
C GLU A 18 14.88 0.40 4.20
N ASP A 19 13.72 0.77 3.66
CA ASP A 19 13.25 2.15 3.57
C ASP A 19 11.75 2.26 3.89
N PRO A 20 11.41 2.62 5.13
CA PRO A 20 10.04 2.79 5.57
C PRO A 20 9.23 3.86 4.82
N SER A 21 9.89 4.85 4.21
CA SER A 21 9.23 5.95 3.50
C SER A 21 8.53 5.49 2.20
N LEU A 22 8.92 4.32 1.68
CA LEU A 22 8.41 3.78 0.42
C LEU A 22 6.93 3.40 0.45
N LEU A 23 6.32 3.25 1.62
CA LEU A 23 4.93 2.79 1.73
C LEU A 23 3.91 3.81 1.25
N ASN A 24 4.17 5.09 1.51
CA ASN A 24 3.31 6.19 1.06
C ASN A 24 3.72 6.69 -0.34
N LYS A 25 4.81 6.17 -0.90
CA LYS A 25 5.24 6.52 -2.24
C LYS A 25 4.23 6.00 -3.25
N GLN A 26 3.86 6.86 -4.20
CA GLN A 26 2.97 6.50 -5.30
C GLN A 26 3.78 5.88 -6.44
N ASP A 27 3.22 4.89 -7.13
CA ASP A 27 3.77 4.50 -8.42
C ASP A 27 3.44 5.51 -9.51
N PHE A 28 4.32 5.62 -10.51
CA PHE A 28 4.21 6.62 -11.57
C PHE A 28 3.15 6.28 -12.63
N ILE A 29 2.60 5.07 -12.64
CA ILE A 29 1.65 4.61 -13.67
C ILE A 29 0.23 4.97 -13.24
N SER A 30 -0.16 4.56 -12.04
CA SER A 30 -1.52 4.70 -11.53
C SER A 30 -1.66 5.70 -10.38
N GLY A 31 -0.53 6.14 -9.80
CA GLY A 31 -0.51 6.93 -8.58
C GLY A 31 -0.86 6.10 -7.33
N PHE A 32 -0.85 4.77 -7.42
CA PHE A 32 -1.24 3.93 -6.30
C PHE A 32 -0.14 3.89 -5.25
N THR A 33 -0.54 4.08 -3.99
CA THR A 33 0.26 3.71 -2.81
C THR A 33 0.10 2.21 -2.52
N VAL A 34 0.85 1.68 -1.55
CA VAL A 34 0.75 0.26 -1.18
C VAL A 34 -0.66 -0.09 -0.70
N LEU A 35 -1.36 0.85 -0.07
CA LEU A 35 -2.74 0.68 0.36
C LEU A 35 -3.70 0.49 -0.79
N HIS A 36 -3.52 1.22 -1.90
CA HIS A 36 -4.35 1.03 -3.09
C HIS A 36 -4.16 -0.37 -3.68
N TRP A 37 -2.92 -0.86 -3.70
CA TRP A 37 -2.63 -2.21 -4.17
C TRP A 37 -3.24 -3.27 -3.24
N ILE A 38 -3.12 -3.11 -1.91
CA ILE A 38 -3.74 -4.02 -0.95
C ILE A 38 -5.26 -4.03 -1.11
N ALA A 39 -5.87 -2.84 -1.25
CA ALA A 39 -7.31 -2.69 -1.49
C ALA A 39 -7.75 -3.39 -2.79
N LYS A 40 -6.98 -3.23 -3.88
CA LYS A 40 -7.26 -3.87 -5.17
C LYS A 40 -7.21 -5.40 -5.08
N HIS A 41 -6.28 -5.95 -4.29
CA HIS A 41 -6.10 -7.40 -4.14
C HIS A 41 -6.98 -8.02 -3.04
N GLY A 42 -7.66 -7.21 -2.22
CA GLY A 42 -8.49 -7.69 -1.11
C GLY A 42 -7.70 -8.31 0.07
N ASP A 43 -6.38 -8.09 0.13
CA ASP A 43 -5.50 -8.79 1.08
C ASP A 43 -5.37 -8.07 2.43
N HIS A 44 -6.48 -8.04 3.18
CA HIS A 44 -6.56 -7.39 4.49
C HIS A 44 -5.56 -7.94 5.53
N ARG A 45 -5.09 -9.19 5.38
CA ARG A 45 -4.11 -9.80 6.30
C ARG A 45 -2.74 -9.13 6.16
N VAL A 46 -2.39 -8.77 4.93
CA VAL A 46 -1.16 -8.04 4.63
C VAL A 46 -1.20 -6.64 5.22
N LEU A 47 -2.36 -5.96 5.15
CA LEU A 47 -2.54 -4.66 5.80
C LEU A 47 -2.20 -4.72 7.29
N ASN A 48 -2.70 -5.72 8.01
CA ASN A 48 -2.42 -5.90 9.44
C ASN A 48 -0.92 -6.11 9.72
N THR A 49 -0.27 -6.96 8.92
CA THR A 49 1.17 -7.26 9.08
C THR A 49 2.03 -6.01 8.84
N LEU A 50 1.73 -5.28 7.76
CA LEU A 50 2.43 -4.05 7.42
C LEU A 50 2.17 -2.94 8.44
N TRP A 51 0.93 -2.80 8.93
CA TRP A 51 0.57 -1.86 10.00
C TRP A 51 1.39 -2.08 11.26
N TYR A 52 1.54 -3.34 11.68
CA TYR A 52 2.38 -3.66 12.83
C TYR A 52 3.83 -3.22 12.60
N GLY A 53 4.40 -3.48 11.41
CA GLY A 53 5.76 -3.03 11.08
C GLY A 53 5.93 -1.50 11.06
N VAL A 54 4.97 -0.80 10.47
CA VAL A 54 4.96 0.67 10.33
C VAL A 54 4.80 1.39 11.65
N SER A 55 3.93 0.89 12.51
CA SER A 55 3.74 1.47 13.84
C SER A 55 5.03 1.48 14.68
N LYS A 56 5.95 0.54 14.44
CA LYS A 56 7.26 0.47 15.11
C LYS A 56 8.27 1.49 14.61
N THR A 57 8.11 2.00 13.39
CA THR A 57 9.03 2.99 12.80
C THR A 57 8.57 4.43 13.03
N GLY A 58 7.44 4.64 13.73
CA GLY A 58 6.84 5.96 13.97
C GLY A 58 6.16 6.56 12.74
N LEU A 59 6.06 5.80 11.65
CA LEU A 59 5.35 6.19 10.44
C LEU A 59 3.90 5.73 10.51
N SER A 60 3.08 6.27 9.62
CA SER A 60 1.69 5.85 9.43
C SER A 60 1.40 5.78 7.93
N PHE A 61 0.40 4.99 7.57
CA PHE A 61 -0.10 5.01 6.21
C PHE A 61 -0.96 6.24 5.97
N ASP A 62 -0.78 6.87 4.82
CA ASP A 62 -1.76 7.83 4.31
C ASP A 62 -2.97 7.08 3.74
N ILE A 63 -3.96 6.84 4.60
CA ILE A 63 -5.22 6.19 4.25
C ILE A 63 -6.07 7.00 3.25
N ASN A 64 -5.80 8.30 3.13
CA ASN A 64 -6.53 9.23 2.28
C ASN A 64 -5.72 9.63 1.04
N ALA A 65 -4.56 9.00 0.80
CA ALA A 65 -3.76 9.22 -0.38
C ALA A 65 -4.64 9.07 -1.63
N LYS A 66 -4.54 10.02 -2.55
CA LYS A 66 -5.29 9.99 -3.81
C LYS A 66 -4.40 9.50 -4.93
N SER A 67 -4.89 8.53 -5.69
CA SER A 67 -4.27 8.09 -6.95
C SER A 67 -4.27 9.21 -8.00
N THR A 68 -3.62 8.97 -9.14
CA THR A 68 -3.64 9.91 -10.27
C THR A 68 -5.07 10.19 -10.76
N ALA A 69 -5.96 9.21 -10.61
CA ALA A 69 -7.39 9.34 -10.94
C ALA A 69 -8.24 9.93 -9.79
N GLY A 70 -7.62 10.36 -8.69
CA GLY A 70 -8.32 10.94 -7.53
C GLY A 70 -9.00 9.91 -6.60
N GLN A 71 -8.74 8.62 -6.78
CA GLN A 71 -9.33 7.55 -5.98
C GLN A 71 -8.53 7.32 -4.70
N THR A 72 -9.20 7.05 -3.58
CA THR A 72 -8.55 6.62 -2.33
C THR A 72 -8.47 5.09 -2.30
N PRO A 73 -7.66 4.50 -1.41
CA PRO A 73 -7.67 3.05 -1.21
C PRO A 73 -9.08 2.49 -0.95
N LEU A 74 -9.93 3.23 -0.23
CA LEU A 74 -11.32 2.83 0.02
C LEU A 74 -12.17 2.80 -1.26
N HIS A 75 -12.00 3.79 -2.15
CA HIS A 75 -12.67 3.74 -3.46
C HIS A 75 -12.26 2.49 -4.25
N ILE A 76 -10.96 2.16 -4.25
CA ILE A 76 -10.47 0.94 -4.90
C ILE A 76 -11.09 -0.31 -4.26
N ALA A 77 -11.08 -0.43 -2.94
CA ALA A 77 -11.66 -1.59 -2.24
C ALA A 77 -13.14 -1.81 -2.60
N ALA A 78 -13.92 -0.73 -2.72
CA ALA A 78 -15.34 -0.82 -3.09
C ALA A 78 -15.57 -1.27 -4.54
N ILE A 79 -14.64 -0.95 -5.46
CA ILE A 79 -14.72 -1.33 -6.88
C ILE A 79 -14.35 -2.81 -7.09
N TYR A 80 -13.37 -3.32 -6.33
CA TYR A 80 -12.79 -4.65 -6.52
C TYR A 80 -13.31 -5.70 -5.51
N ASN A 81 -14.47 -5.45 -4.90
CA ASN A 81 -15.10 -6.32 -3.89
C ASN A 81 -15.83 -7.53 -4.49
#